data_AF-R7FHY8-F1
#
_entry.id   AF-R7FHY8-F1
#
_cell.length_a   1.000
_cell.length_b   1.000
_cell.length_c   1.000
_cell.angle_alpha   90.00
_cell.angle_beta   90.00
_cell.angle_gamma   90.00
#
_symmetry.space_group_name_H-M   'P 1'
#
loop_
_entity.id
_entity.type
_entity.pdbx_description
1 polymer ?
#
loop_
_entity_poly.entity_id
_entity_poly.type
_entity_poly.pdbx_seq_one_letter_code
_entity_poly.pdbx_strand_id
1 'polypeptide(L)'
;MIEVNEYVRTKAGIIDKVINSNFYMSIYVECEKGLHLIENIVKHNKIISEVVEVGDYVNGKLIHKIDKGPNYCYLYYGNCKTFVNYQIKTILTKEQFETNCYKVGEEDE
;
A
#
# COMPACT_ATOMS: atom_id res chain seq x y z
N MET A 1 10.99 7.34 12.45
CA MET A 1 10.87 6.11 13.26
C MET A 1 9.55 5.48 12.85
N ILE A 2 9.56 4.18 12.52
CA ILE A 2 8.36 3.46 12.09
C ILE A 2 7.67 2.91 13.34
N GLU A 3 6.35 3.05 13.43
CA GLU A 3 5.56 2.62 14.58
C GLU A 3 4.64 1.44 14.25
N VAL A 4 4.26 0.66 15.27
CA VAL A 4 3.24 -0.38 15.14
C VAL A 4 1.91 0.24 14.69
N ASN A 5 1.19 -0.45 13.81
CA ASN A 5 -0.03 -0.01 13.12
C ASN A 5 0.17 1.07 12.04
N GLU A 6 1.40 1.44 11.70
CA GLU A 6 1.65 2.20 10.49
C GLU A 6 1.61 1.32 9.25
N TYR A 7 1.28 1.92 8.12
CA TYR A 7 1.49 1.34 6.81
C TYR A 7 2.84 1.77 6.26
N VAL A 8 3.53 0.87 5.57
CA VAL A 8 4.82 1.12 4.92
C VAL A 8 4.70 0.87 3.42
N ARG A 9 5.42 1.64 2.62
CA ARG A 9 5.64 1.41 1.19
C ARG A 9 7.11 1.11 0.95
N THR A 10 7.42 0.03 0.26
CA THR A 10 8.80 -0.33 -0.08
C THR A 10 9.22 0.17 -1.46
N LYS A 11 10.53 0.18 -1.74
CA LYS A 11 11.11 0.43 -3.07
C LYS A 11 10.59 -0.55 -4.13
N ALA A 12 10.22 -1.76 -3.72
CA ALA A 12 9.63 -2.78 -4.59
C ALA A 12 8.11 -2.61 -4.76
N GLY A 13 7.53 -1.50 -4.28
CA GLY A 13 6.10 -1.23 -4.40
C GLY A 13 5.23 -2.09 -3.47
N ILE A 14 5.78 -2.74 -2.45
CA ILE A 14 4.96 -3.49 -1.49
C ILE A 14 4.36 -2.50 -0.48
N ILE A 15 3.06 -2.60 -0.26
CA ILE A 15 2.36 -1.90 0.83
C ILE A 15 1.92 -2.93 1.87
N ASP A 16 2.30 -2.67 3.11
CA ASP A 16 2.11 -3.59 4.23
C ASP A 16 1.88 -2.83 5.54
N LYS A 17 1.34 -3.52 6.55
CA LYS A 17 1.03 -2.92 7.85
C LYS A 17 1.97 -3.47 8.92
N VAL A 18 2.59 -2.58 9.68
CA VAL A 18 3.58 -2.91 10.71
C VAL A 18 2.88 -3.52 11.91
N ILE A 19 3.32 -4.71 12.30
CA ILE A 19 2.88 -5.42 13.51
C ILE A 19 3.91 -5.38 14.63
N ASN A 20 5.20 -5.27 14.27
CA ASN A 20 6.29 -5.09 15.24
C ASN A 20 7.39 -4.21 14.64
N SER A 21 7.61 -3.04 15.25
CA SER A 21 8.58 -2.05 14.81
C SER A 21 9.99 -2.27 15.38
N ASN A 22 10.19 -3.28 16.22
CA ASN A 22 11.49 -3.62 16.81
C ASN A 22 11.76 -5.13 16.71
N PHE A 23 11.74 -5.64 15.48
CA PHE A 23 12.09 -7.01 15.18
C PHE A 23 13.59 -7.13 14.88
N TYR A 24 14.18 -8.28 15.25
CA TYR A 24 15.56 -8.74 15.02
C TYR A 24 16.58 -7.73 14.41
N MET A 25 17.65 -7.43 15.15
CA MET A 25 18.77 -6.53 14.75
C MET A 25 18.43 -5.05 14.49
N SER A 26 17.20 -4.59 14.76
CA SER A 26 16.78 -3.17 14.61
C SER A 26 16.95 -2.59 13.18
N ILE A 27 17.17 -3.45 12.18
CA ILE A 27 17.26 -3.08 10.76
C ILE A 27 16.06 -3.58 9.95
N TYR A 28 15.18 -4.39 10.57
CA TYR A 28 13.95 -4.91 9.99
C TYR A 28 12.72 -4.41 10.74
N VAL A 29 11.60 -4.32 10.02
CA VAL A 29 10.26 -4.22 10.60
C VAL A 29 9.46 -5.45 10.21
N GLU A 30 8.69 -5.97 11.15
CA GLU A 30 7.74 -7.05 10.92
C GLU A 30 6.38 -6.45 10.55
N CYS A 31 5.86 -6.88 9.41
CA CYS A 31 4.57 -6.47 8.88
C CYS A 31 3.68 -7.68 8.61
N GLU A 32 2.39 -7.47 8.38
CA GLU A 32 1.39 -8.53 8.20
C GLU A 32 1.74 -9.52 7.08
N LYS A 33 2.37 -9.06 5.99
CA LYS A 33 2.76 -9.93 4.85
C LYS A 33 4.22 -10.39 4.91
N GLY A 34 5.00 -9.98 5.91
CA GLY A 34 6.38 -10.44 6.11
C GLY A 34 7.33 -9.40 6.68
N LEU A 35 8.62 -9.72 6.62
CA LEU A 35 9.71 -8.86 7.11
C LEU A 35 10.22 -7.93 6.01
N HIS A 36 10.37 -6.65 6.34
CA HIS A 36 10.92 -5.65 5.43
C HIS A 36 12.16 -4.98 6.03
N LEU A 37 13.21 -4.85 5.23
CA LEU A 37 14.39 -4.04 5.56
C LEU A 37 13.98 -2.57 5.66
N ILE A 38 14.36 -1.89 6.74
CA ILE A 38 14.05 -0.46 6.96
C ILE A 38 14.61 0.40 5.81
N GLU A 39 15.80 0.08 5.31
CA GLU A 39 16.42 0.80 4.19
C GLU A 39 15.63 0.71 2.86
N ASN A 40 14.74 -0.28 2.74
CA ASN A 40 13.87 -0.46 1.58
C ASN A 40 12.52 0.23 1.73
N ILE A 41 12.22 0.81 2.89
CA ILE A 41 10.98 1.54 3.13
C ILE A 41 11.16 2.99 2.67
N VAL A 42 10.33 3.41 1.72
CA VAL A 42 10.38 4.76 1.13
C VAL A 42 9.36 5.71 1.76
N LYS A 43 8.24 5.18 2.28
CA LYS A 43 7.20 5.95 2.96
C LYS A 43 6.60 5.12 4.08
N HIS A 44 6.23 5.77 5.17
CA HIS A 44 5.42 5.16 6.22
C HIS A 44 4.44 6.18 6.80
N ASN A 45 3.26 5.73 7.22
CA ASN A 45 2.25 6.58 7.84
C ASN A 45 1.16 5.74 8.54
N LYS A 46 0.56 6.27 9.62
CA LYS A 46 -0.63 5.66 10.27
C LYS A 46 -1.84 5.58 9.36
N ILE A 47 -1.94 6.48 8.38
CA ILE A 47 -3.06 6.60 7.45
C ILE A 47 -2.67 5.94 6.13
N ILE A 48 -3.38 4.88 5.74
CA ILE A 48 -3.06 4.10 4.53
C ILE A 48 -3.12 4.95 3.25
N SER A 49 -4.01 5.94 3.18
CA SER A 49 -4.07 6.86 2.03
C SER A 49 -2.82 7.74 1.87
N GLU A 50 -2.03 7.92 2.93
CA GLU A 50 -0.77 8.67 2.87
C GLU A 50 0.38 7.87 2.24
N VAL A 51 0.27 6.53 2.20
CA VAL A 51 1.25 5.67 1.52
C VAL A 51 0.86 5.29 0.08
N VAL A 52 -0.38 5.60 -0.34
CA VAL A 52 -0.88 5.38 -1.72
C VAL A 52 -0.30 6.41 -2.69
N GLU A 53 -0.08 5.99 -3.93
CA GLU A 53 0.34 6.83 -5.06
C GLU A 53 -0.62 6.69 -6.25
N VAL A 54 -0.60 7.67 -7.14
CA VAL A 54 -1.33 7.61 -8.41
C VAL A 54 -0.77 6.46 -9.25
N GLY A 55 -1.65 5.64 -9.83
CA GLY A 55 -1.29 4.41 -10.53
C GLY A 55 -1.44 3.15 -9.70
N ASP A 56 -1.62 3.27 -8.38
CA ASP A 56 -1.96 2.12 -7.54
C ASP A 56 -3.42 1.66 -7.77
N TYR A 57 -3.64 0.38 -7.55
CA TYR A 57 -4.96 -0.25 -7.53
C TYR A 57 -5.43 -0.38 -6.09
N VAL A 58 -6.40 0.46 -5.71
CA VAL A 58 -7.01 0.44 -4.37
C VAL A 58 -8.35 -0.28 -4.48
N ASN A 59 -8.55 -1.36 -3.71
CA ASN A 59 -9.72 -2.24 -3.82
C ASN A 59 -9.99 -2.68 -5.29
N GLY A 60 -8.93 -2.93 -6.06
CA GLY A 60 -9.00 -3.29 -7.48
C GLY A 60 -9.40 -2.15 -8.42
N LYS A 61 -9.39 -0.88 -7.97
CA LYS A 61 -9.66 0.29 -8.80
C LYS A 61 -8.40 1.13 -8.97
N LEU A 62 -8.06 1.42 -10.22
CA LEU A 62 -6.93 2.28 -10.57
C LEU A 62 -7.17 3.71 -10.07
N ILE A 63 -6.26 4.20 -9.24
CA ILE A 63 -6.28 5.58 -8.76
C ILE A 63 -5.59 6.48 -9.79
N HIS A 64 -6.31 7.48 -10.29
CA HIS A 64 -5.79 8.42 -11.29
C HIS A 64 -5.50 9.82 -10.72
N LYS A 65 -6.05 10.14 -9.54
CA LYS A 65 -5.81 11.42 -8.86
C LYS A 65 -5.88 11.23 -7.34
N ILE A 66 -5.05 11.96 -6.62
CA ILE A 66 -5.08 12.06 -5.16
C ILE A 66 -5.25 13.53 -4.80
N ASP A 67 -6.21 13.84 -3.94
CA ASP A 67 -6.43 15.19 -3.42
C ASP A 67 -6.30 15.19 -1.90
N LYS A 68 -5.46 16.07 -1.36
CA LYS A 68 -5.10 16.11 0.06
C LYS A 68 -5.34 17.50 0.61
N GLY A 69 -6.03 17.56 1.73
CA GLY A 69 -6.15 18.75 2.55
C GLY A 69 -5.80 18.48 4.02
N PRO A 70 -5.90 19.48 4.88
CA PRO A 70 -5.49 19.35 6.29
C PRO A 70 -6.19 18.22 7.05
N ASN A 71 -7.44 17.91 6.67
CA ASN A 71 -8.29 16.92 7.36
C ASN A 71 -8.87 15.85 6.41
N TYR A 72 -8.40 15.77 5.16
CA TYR A 72 -8.93 14.81 4.19
C TYR A 72 -7.87 14.33 3.21
N CYS A 73 -8.07 13.11 2.71
CA CYS A 73 -7.32 12.52 1.61
C CYS A 73 -8.30 11.70 0.76
N TYR A 74 -8.52 12.15 -0.48
CA TYR A 74 -9.42 11.51 -1.43
C TYR A 74 -8.63 10.83 -2.54
N LEU A 75 -8.87 9.53 -2.74
CA LEU A 75 -8.26 8.73 -3.80
C LEU A 75 -9.28 8.54 -4.93
N TYR A 76 -9.09 9.23 -6.05
CA TYR A 76 -10.05 9.25 -7.15
C TYR A 76 -9.88 8.06 -8.10
N TYR A 77 -11.00 7.42 -8.45
CA TYR A 77 -11.09 6.37 -9.45
C TYR A 77 -12.34 6.55 -10.33
N GLY A 78 -12.25 6.16 -11.61
CA GLY A 78 -13.35 6.35 -12.57
C GLY A 78 -13.86 7.80 -12.66
N ASN A 79 -15.14 7.98 -12.99
CA ASN A 79 -15.79 9.29 -13.11
C ASN A 79 -16.15 9.87 -11.73
N CYS A 80 -15.17 10.52 -11.09
CA CYS A 80 -15.33 11.27 -9.84
C CYS A 80 -15.71 10.44 -8.60
N LYS A 81 -15.44 9.13 -8.59
CA LYS A 81 -15.59 8.32 -7.37
C LYS A 81 -14.33 8.42 -6.54
N THR A 82 -14.46 8.36 -5.22
CA THR A 82 -13.34 8.49 -4.29
C THR A 82 -13.35 7.40 -3.22
N PHE A 83 -12.17 7.02 -2.73
CA PHE A 83 -12.03 6.34 -1.44
C PHE A 83 -11.62 7.31 -0.35
N VAL A 84 -12.11 7.06 0.87
CA VAL A 84 -11.57 7.58 2.12
C VAL A 84 -10.96 6.45 2.95
N ASN A 85 -10.13 6.79 3.94
CA ASN A 85 -9.24 5.86 4.64
C ASN A 85 -9.92 4.56 5.12
N TYR A 86 -11.11 4.64 5.74
CA TYR A 86 -11.82 3.47 6.27
C TYR A 86 -12.40 2.54 5.19
N GLN A 87 -12.50 2.98 3.93
CA GLN A 87 -13.00 2.16 2.83
C GLN A 87 -11.90 1.32 2.18
N ILE A 88 -10.63 1.62 2.46
CA ILE A 88 -9.48 0.97 1.86
C ILE A 88 -9.26 -0.37 2.56
N LYS A 89 -9.40 -1.46 1.81
CA LYS A 89 -9.17 -2.83 2.29
C LYS A 89 -7.90 -3.42 1.70
N THR A 90 -7.64 -3.15 0.43
CA THR A 90 -6.48 -3.66 -0.29
C THR A 90 -5.86 -2.59 -1.16
N ILE A 91 -4.54 -2.67 -1.34
CA ILE A 91 -3.79 -1.88 -2.32
C ILE A 91 -2.78 -2.80 -3.00
N LEU A 92 -2.68 -2.66 -4.32
CA LEU A 92 -1.64 -3.24 -5.14
C LEU A 92 -0.99 -2.15 -5.97
N THR A 93 0.31 -2.20 -6.17
CA THR A 93 0.92 -1.36 -7.23
C THR A 93 0.53 -1.88 -8.60
N LYS A 94 0.75 -1.06 -9.63
CA LYS A 94 0.55 -1.46 -11.02
C LYS A 94 1.27 -2.76 -11.36
N GLU A 95 2.56 -2.86 -11.02
CA GLU A 95 3.38 -4.05 -11.30
C GLU A 95 2.84 -5.32 -10.60
N GLN A 96 2.41 -5.19 -9.35
CA GLN A 96 1.79 -6.28 -8.60
C GLN A 96 0.45 -6.71 -9.22
N PHE A 97 -0.38 -5.74 -9.60
CA PHE A 97 -1.65 -6.03 -10.26
C PHE A 97 -1.45 -6.76 -11.58
N GLU A 98 -0.55 -6.26 -12.44
CA GLU A 98 -0.22 -6.89 -13.72
C GLU A 98 0.32 -8.31 -13.53
N THR A 99 1.31 -8.50 -12.64
CA THR A 99 1.87 -9.82 -12.32
C THR A 99 0.80 -10.80 -11.83
N ASN A 100 -0.13 -10.35 -11.00
CA ASN A 100 -1.21 -11.20 -10.49
C ASN A 100 -2.24 -11.54 -11.58
N CYS A 101 -2.55 -10.62 -12.50
CA CYS A 101 -3.47 -10.87 -13.61
C CYS A 101 -2.96 -11.96 -14.56
N TYR A 102 -1.65 -12.04 -14.79
CA TYR A 102 -1.07 -13.10 -15.63
C TYR A 102 -1.11 -14.48 -14.94
N LYS A 103 -0.96 -14.54 -13.62
CA LYS A 103 -1.02 -15.81 -12.86
C LYS A 103 -2.41 -16.44 -12.80
N VAL A 104 -3.48 -15.66 -12.94
CA VAL A 104 -4.87 -16.15 -12.89
C VAL A 104 -5.33 -16.70 -14.26
N GLY A 105 -4.54 -16.53 -15.32
CA GLY A 105 -4.82 -17.07 -16.66
C GLY A 105 -4.15 -18.42 -16.97
N GLU A 106 -3.42 -19.01 -16.02
CA GLU A 106 -2.73 -20.30 -16.16
C GLU A 106 -3.41 -21.43 -15.36
N GLU A 107 -4.72 -21.32 -15.12
CA GLU A 107 -5.57 -22.43 -14.65
C GLU A 107 -6.54 -22.84 -15.76
N ASP A 108 -6.00 -23.42 -16.84
CA ASP A 108 -6.73 -24.29 -17.76
C ASP A 108 -5.70 -25.33 -18.27
N GLU A 109 -5.59 -26.43 -17.52
CA GLU A 109 -4.93 -27.68 -17.96
C GLU A 109 -5.91 -28.51 -18.79
#